data_AF-A0A7J6LDV2-F1
#
_entry.id   AF-A0A7J6LDV2-F1
#
_cell.length_a   1.000
_cell.length_b   1.000
_cell.length_c   1.000
_cell.angle_alpha   90.00
_cell.angle_beta   90.00
_cell.angle_gamma   90.00
#
_symmetry.space_group_name_H-M   'P 1'
#
loop_
_entity.id
_entity.type
_entity.pdbx_description
1 polymer ?
#
loop_
_entity_poly.entity_id
_entity_poly.type
_entity_poly.pdbx_seq_one_letter_code
_entity_poly.pdbx_strand_id
1 'polypeptide(L)'
;MLPALAQHPLAASPTTTIEEKEEEEEEEESTKRNLTLAAPANVLNAQLDRLWRMLTEHDGQLADVWIYTVDYPSASPSILPAHKCILAAGCPALISRLDTRRNSSSTSADSSSEENDDGFKSPFETENSSGVSYLDLRDVASTWAVRAVLRYVYGQSVDVAAERLSELCEVAKDMQCRGLERECKQKLFDLRTE
;
A
#
# COMPACT_ATOMS: atom_id res chain seq x y z
N MET A 1 11.79 65.91 -41.04
CA MET A 1 10.51 65.81 -40.30
C MET A 1 10.84 65.50 -38.86
N LEU A 2 10.74 66.52 -38.00
CA LEU A 2 10.85 66.48 -36.53
C LEU A 2 9.82 67.50 -36.01
N PRO A 3 9.14 67.19 -34.90
CA PRO A 3 9.38 67.92 -33.63
C PRO A 3 9.45 66.94 -32.44
N ALA A 4 10.35 67.05 -31.46
CA ALA A 4 10.59 68.09 -30.45
C ALA A 4 9.46 68.22 -29.41
N LEU A 5 9.70 67.71 -28.19
CA LEU A 5 9.46 68.43 -26.92
C LEU A 5 9.99 67.62 -25.72
N ALA A 6 10.90 68.23 -24.98
CA ALA A 6 11.40 67.81 -23.68
C ALA A 6 10.53 68.42 -22.56
N GLN A 7 10.42 67.74 -21.41
CA GLN A 7 10.19 68.32 -20.08
C GLN A 7 10.38 67.25 -18.98
N HIS A 8 11.38 67.45 -18.12
CA HIS A 8 11.49 66.96 -16.73
C HIS A 8 10.60 67.85 -15.81
N PRO A 9 10.53 67.71 -14.46
CA PRO A 9 10.84 66.63 -13.49
C PRO A 9 9.71 66.43 -12.43
N LEU A 10 9.89 65.51 -11.46
CA LEU A 10 9.72 65.68 -9.98
C LEU A 10 9.20 64.42 -9.26
N ALA A 11 9.75 64.26 -8.06
CA ALA A 11 9.64 63.14 -7.14
C ALA A 11 8.31 63.06 -6.40
N ALA A 12 7.92 61.85 -5.99
CA ALA A 12 7.59 61.46 -4.61
C ALA A 12 7.14 59.99 -4.54
N SER A 13 7.82 59.17 -3.72
CA SER A 13 7.30 57.90 -3.18
C SER A 13 6.33 58.18 -2.02
N PRO A 14 5.74 57.21 -1.28
CA PRO A 14 5.45 55.77 -1.51
C PRO A 14 3.95 55.44 -1.19
N THR A 15 3.62 54.15 -1.00
CA THR A 15 2.33 53.59 -0.49
C THR A 15 1.34 53.27 -1.62
N THR A 16 0.96 52.02 -1.89
CA THR A 16 0.10 51.20 -1.03
C THR A 16 0.25 49.74 -1.48
N THR A 17 0.73 48.86 -0.58
CA THR A 17 0.65 47.41 -0.78
C THR A 17 -0.79 47.00 -0.53
N ILE A 18 -1.36 46.28 -1.48
CA ILE A 18 -2.74 45.80 -1.47
C ILE A 18 -2.86 44.71 -0.40
N GLU A 19 -3.55 45.04 0.70
CA GLU A 19 -4.26 44.09 1.54
C GLU A 19 -5.59 43.78 0.86
N GLU A 20 -5.82 42.55 0.41
CA GLU A 20 -7.17 42.00 0.31
C GLU A 20 -7.15 40.50 0.64
N LYS A 21 -7.85 40.20 1.75
CA LYS A 21 -8.66 39.01 2.04
C LYS A 21 -7.95 37.68 2.28
N GLU A 22 -7.67 37.51 3.57
CA GLU A 22 -8.15 36.41 4.41
C GLU A 22 -9.32 35.61 3.79
N GLU A 23 -9.02 34.41 3.30
CA GLU A 23 -9.91 33.26 3.41
C GLU A 23 -9.36 32.40 4.56
N GLU A 24 -9.94 32.61 5.74
CA GLU A 24 -9.87 31.67 6.85
C GLU A 24 -10.63 30.40 6.44
N GLU A 25 -9.92 29.42 5.90
CA GLU A 25 -10.34 28.03 6.06
C GLU A 25 -9.99 27.62 7.49
N GLU A 26 -11.03 27.51 8.32
CA GLU A 26 -10.99 26.84 9.61
C GLU A 26 -10.51 25.39 9.40
N GLU A 27 -9.19 25.18 9.43
CA GLU A 27 -8.65 23.88 9.77
C GLU A 27 -8.99 23.63 11.24
N GLU A 28 -10.13 22.95 11.47
CA GLU A 28 -10.36 22.16 12.68
C GLU A 28 -9.23 21.10 12.77
N GLU A 29 -8.06 21.52 13.21
CA GLU A 29 -6.95 20.66 13.58
C GLU A 29 -7.29 20.01 14.94
N SER A 30 -8.35 19.19 14.92
CA SER A 30 -8.50 18.10 15.86
C SER A 30 -7.19 17.32 15.80
N THR A 31 -6.39 17.43 16.86
CA THR A 31 -5.05 16.88 16.93
C THR A 31 -5.16 15.35 16.94
N LYS A 32 -5.33 14.75 15.76
CA LYS A 32 -5.44 13.31 15.58
C LYS A 32 -4.13 12.71 16.05
N ARG A 33 -4.18 12.03 17.20
CA ARG A 33 -3.01 11.35 17.77
C ARG A 33 -2.53 10.28 16.78
N ASN A 34 -1.43 10.57 16.11
CA ASN A 34 -0.75 9.63 15.24
C ASN A 34 0.21 8.78 16.08
N LEU A 35 0.24 7.48 15.79
CA LEU A 35 1.05 6.49 16.45
C LEU A 35 2.01 5.88 15.44
N THR A 36 3.29 5.86 15.77
CA THR A 36 4.30 5.19 14.97
C THR A 36 4.50 3.76 15.46
N LEU A 37 4.34 2.81 14.54
CA LEU A 37 4.67 1.40 14.71
C LEU A 37 6.05 1.18 14.09
N ALA A 38 6.98 0.69 14.90
CA ALA A 38 8.39 0.61 14.54
C ALA A 38 8.69 -0.82 14.10
N ALA A 39 8.99 -1.01 12.81
CA ALA A 39 9.41 -2.31 12.32
C ALA A 39 10.61 -2.86 13.12
N PRO A 40 10.70 -4.19 13.31
CA PRO A 40 11.68 -4.80 14.20
C PRO A 40 13.11 -4.39 13.85
N ALA A 41 13.86 -3.88 14.83
CA ALA A 41 15.21 -3.31 14.67
C ALA A 41 16.25 -4.27 14.06
N ASN A 42 16.00 -5.58 14.08
CA ASN A 42 16.85 -6.60 13.47
C ASN A 42 16.77 -6.62 11.93
N VAL A 43 15.91 -5.77 11.35
CA VAL A 43 15.51 -5.76 9.94
C VAL A 43 15.76 -4.38 9.29
N LEU A 44 16.49 -3.47 9.96
CA LEU A 44 17.10 -2.30 9.33
C LEU A 44 18.24 -2.76 8.39
N ASN A 45 17.82 -3.40 7.31
CA ASN A 45 18.68 -3.97 6.31
C ASN A 45 18.57 -3.07 5.08
N ALA A 46 19.67 -2.45 4.68
CA ALA A 46 19.74 -1.61 3.48
C ALA A 46 19.19 -2.31 2.22
N GLN A 47 19.16 -3.65 2.20
CA GLN A 47 18.52 -4.45 1.16
C GLN A 47 17.00 -4.28 1.13
N LEU A 48 16.33 -4.25 2.28
CA LEU A 48 14.87 -4.05 2.35
C LEU A 48 14.49 -2.61 2.01
N ASP A 49 15.28 -1.63 2.44
CA ASP A 49 15.09 -0.24 2.00
C ASP A 49 15.22 -0.10 0.48
N ARG A 50 16.18 -0.83 -0.12
CA ARG A 50 16.34 -0.86 -1.58
C ARG A 50 15.14 -1.54 -2.26
N LEU A 51 14.67 -2.67 -1.74
CA LEU A 51 13.50 -3.37 -2.27
C LEU A 51 12.23 -2.53 -2.15
N TRP A 52 12.03 -1.84 -1.02
CA TRP A 52 10.93 -0.91 -0.82
C TRP A 52 10.97 0.22 -1.85
N ARG A 53 12.14 0.85 -2.06
CA ARG A 53 12.31 1.88 -3.09
C ARG A 53 12.04 1.36 -4.49
N MET A 54 12.47 0.15 -4.82
CA MET A 54 12.12 -0.47 -6.12
C MET A 54 10.62 -0.67 -6.30
N LEU A 55 9.88 -0.94 -5.23
CA LEU A 55 8.41 -1.03 -5.30
C LEU A 55 7.74 0.34 -5.47
N THR A 56 8.21 1.36 -4.76
CA THR A 56 7.49 2.65 -4.67
C THR A 56 7.98 3.71 -5.63
N GLU A 57 9.28 3.73 -5.95
CA GLU A 57 9.92 4.76 -6.79
C GLU A 57 10.20 4.27 -8.21
N HIS A 58 10.21 2.96 -8.44
CA HIS A 58 10.56 2.34 -9.72
C HIS A 58 9.44 1.43 -10.26
N ASP A 59 8.18 1.85 -10.09
CA ASP A 59 6.98 1.19 -10.67
C ASP A 59 6.90 -0.34 -10.43
N GLY A 60 7.26 -0.79 -9.23
CA GLY A 60 7.19 -2.21 -8.89
C GLY A 60 8.31 -3.07 -9.49
N GLN A 61 9.49 -2.50 -9.75
CA GLN A 61 10.61 -3.26 -10.31
C GLN A 61 10.95 -4.49 -9.43
N LEU A 62 11.15 -5.64 -10.07
CA LEU A 62 11.39 -6.96 -9.46
C LEU A 62 10.21 -7.57 -8.70
N ALA A 63 9.03 -6.93 -8.70
CA ALA A 63 7.84 -7.51 -8.11
C ALA A 63 7.41 -8.77 -8.89
N ASP A 64 7.19 -9.85 -8.14
CA ASP A 64 6.66 -11.13 -8.63
C ASP A 64 5.24 -11.40 -8.09
N VAL A 65 4.65 -10.44 -7.39
CA VAL A 65 3.24 -10.42 -6.97
C VAL A 65 2.62 -9.05 -7.22
N TRP A 66 1.41 -9.04 -7.77
CA TRP A 66 0.54 -7.86 -7.84
C TRP A 66 -0.69 -8.10 -6.97
N ILE A 67 -0.89 -7.22 -5.98
CA ILE A 67 -1.97 -7.32 -5.01
C ILE A 67 -3.04 -6.30 -5.39
N TYR A 68 -4.25 -6.78 -5.69
CA TYR A 68 -5.41 -5.93 -5.98
C TYR A 68 -6.14 -5.58 -4.69
N THR A 69 -6.37 -4.29 -4.47
CA THR A 69 -7.08 -3.74 -3.30
C THR A 69 -8.09 -2.69 -3.74
N VAL A 70 -8.99 -2.31 -2.85
CA VAL A 70 -9.94 -1.22 -3.08
C VAL A 70 -10.15 -0.46 -1.77
N ASP A 71 -10.34 0.85 -1.83
CA ASP A 71 -10.61 1.64 -0.61
C ASP A 71 -12.07 1.57 -0.17
N TYR A 72 -13.00 1.43 -1.11
CA TYR A 72 -14.44 1.28 -0.84
C TYR A 72 -15.13 0.51 -1.98
N PRO A 73 -16.30 -0.13 -1.73
CA PRO A 73 -17.00 -0.96 -2.71
C PRO A 73 -17.60 -0.11 -3.85
N SER A 74 -16.77 0.27 -4.81
CA SER A 74 -17.07 0.99 -6.08
C SER A 74 -15.86 1.78 -6.59
N ALA A 75 -14.82 1.96 -5.77
CA ALA A 75 -13.60 2.64 -6.20
C ALA A 75 -12.89 1.84 -7.30
N SER A 76 -12.05 2.52 -8.07
CA SER A 76 -11.10 1.84 -8.95
C SER A 76 -10.15 0.97 -8.11
N PRO A 77 -9.84 -0.26 -8.58
CA PRO A 77 -8.90 -1.11 -7.88
C PRO A 77 -7.52 -0.47 -7.89
N SER A 78 -6.88 -0.45 -6.73
CA SER A 78 -5.46 -0.13 -6.60
C SER A 78 -4.65 -1.41 -6.76
N ILE A 79 -3.45 -1.28 -7.33
CA ILE A 79 -2.53 -2.41 -7.45
C ILE A 79 -1.26 -2.09 -6.68
N LEU A 80 -0.90 -3.01 -5.77
CA LEU A 80 0.28 -2.89 -4.93
C LEU A 80 1.28 -3.97 -5.33
N PRO A 81 2.46 -3.60 -5.87
CA PRO A 81 3.50 -4.56 -6.21
C PRO A 81 4.17 -5.09 -4.93
N ALA A 82 4.57 -6.37 -4.93
CA ALA A 82 5.25 -7.00 -3.80
C ALA A 82 6.15 -8.16 -4.26
N HIS A 83 6.99 -8.64 -3.34
CA HIS A 83 7.89 -9.77 -3.52
C HIS A 83 7.42 -10.99 -2.71
N LYS A 84 7.26 -12.17 -3.34
CA LYS A 84 6.83 -13.43 -2.70
C LYS A 84 7.71 -13.77 -1.50
N CYS A 85 9.02 -13.62 -1.64
CA CYS A 85 9.96 -13.94 -0.56
C CYS A 85 9.73 -13.08 0.70
N ILE A 86 9.40 -11.79 0.52
CA ILE A 86 9.10 -10.88 1.63
C ILE A 86 7.73 -11.21 2.24
N LEU A 87 6.73 -11.47 1.41
CA LEU A 87 5.41 -11.91 1.88
C LEU A 87 5.47 -13.24 2.63
N ALA A 88 6.31 -14.19 2.19
CA ALA A 88 6.51 -15.46 2.87
C ALA A 88 7.11 -15.30 4.27
N ALA A 89 8.03 -14.37 4.42
CA ALA A 89 8.65 -14.07 5.70
C ALA A 89 7.72 -13.29 6.64
N GLY A 90 7.00 -12.29 6.13
CA GLY A 90 6.23 -11.34 6.93
C GLY A 90 4.74 -11.63 7.08
N CYS A 91 4.12 -12.25 6.08
CA CYS A 91 2.67 -12.46 5.97
C CYS A 91 2.35 -13.86 5.38
N PRO A 92 2.65 -14.96 6.09
CA PRO A 92 2.55 -16.31 5.56
C PRO A 92 1.14 -16.72 5.10
N ALA A 93 0.08 -16.12 5.65
CA ALA A 93 -1.29 -16.36 5.19
C ALA A 93 -1.50 -15.91 3.73
N LEU A 94 -0.80 -14.87 3.27
CA LEU A 94 -0.91 -14.38 1.90
C LEU A 94 -0.27 -15.36 0.90
N ILE A 95 0.83 -16.02 1.27
CA ILE A 95 1.45 -17.05 0.44
C ILE A 95 0.53 -18.25 0.28
N SER A 96 -0.11 -18.67 1.37
CA SER A 96 -1.06 -19.78 1.30
C SER A 96 -2.16 -19.51 0.28
N ARG A 97 -2.67 -18.27 0.20
CA ARG A 97 -3.68 -17.85 -0.80
C ARG A 97 -3.14 -17.85 -2.23
N LEU A 98 -1.88 -17.42 -2.42
CA LEU A 98 -1.19 -17.46 -3.71
C LEU A 98 -1.00 -18.89 -4.22
N ASP A 99 -0.63 -19.82 -3.34
CA ASP A 99 -0.36 -21.21 -3.69
C ASP A 99 -1.63 -22.06 -3.86
N THR A 100 -2.74 -21.75 -3.18
CA THR A 100 -4.01 -22.51 -3.35
C THR A 100 -4.50 -22.57 -4.80
N ARG A 101 -4.19 -21.59 -5.64
CA ARG A 101 -4.50 -21.62 -7.08
C ARG A 101 -3.67 -22.63 -7.87
N ARG A 102 -2.54 -23.08 -7.32
CA ARG A 102 -1.63 -24.07 -7.94
C ARG A 102 -1.99 -25.51 -7.54
N ASN A 103 -2.73 -25.69 -6.46
CA ASN A 103 -2.99 -27.01 -5.85
C ASN A 103 -4.36 -27.59 -6.23
N SER A 104 -5.15 -26.90 -7.05
CA SER A 104 -6.40 -27.43 -7.62
C SER A 104 -6.16 -28.61 -8.58
N SER A 105 -4.91 -28.87 -8.95
CA SER A 105 -4.51 -30.03 -9.75
C SER A 105 -3.73 -31.02 -8.89
N SER A 106 -4.44 -31.72 -8.00
CA SER A 106 -3.99 -33.00 -7.46
C SER A 106 -4.96 -34.07 -7.95
N THR A 107 -4.82 -34.45 -9.21
CA THR A 107 -5.33 -35.73 -9.67
C THR A 107 -4.52 -36.80 -8.96
N SER A 108 -5.17 -37.56 -8.10
CA SER A 108 -4.63 -38.81 -7.56
C SER A 108 -4.32 -39.71 -8.75
N ALA A 109 -3.04 -39.84 -9.10
CA ALA A 109 -2.59 -40.83 -10.06
C ALA A 109 -2.69 -42.21 -9.40
N ASP A 110 -3.88 -42.80 -9.47
CA ASP A 110 -4.05 -44.24 -9.35
C ASP A 110 -4.97 -44.75 -10.46
N SER A 111 -4.44 -45.73 -11.18
CA SER A 111 -5.13 -46.73 -12.01
C SER A 111 -5.77 -46.35 -13.35
N SER A 112 -5.10 -46.87 -14.39
CA SER A 112 -5.62 -47.67 -15.53
C SER A 112 -6.71 -47.12 -16.46
N SER A 113 -6.27 -46.93 -17.71
CA SER A 113 -6.89 -47.30 -18.99
C SER A 113 -8.30 -46.82 -19.39
N GLU A 114 -8.31 -46.34 -20.63
CA GLU A 114 -9.40 -46.21 -21.61
C GLU A 114 -9.93 -44.80 -21.90
N GLU A 115 -10.01 -44.56 -23.20
CA GLU A 115 -10.25 -43.35 -23.95
C GLU A 115 -11.63 -42.77 -23.67
N ASN A 116 -11.74 -41.44 -23.60
CA ASN A 116 -12.64 -40.69 -24.47
C ASN A 116 -12.40 -39.18 -24.37
N ASP A 117 -12.30 -38.59 -25.55
CA ASP A 117 -12.27 -37.18 -25.90
C ASP A 117 -13.67 -36.58 -25.69
N ASP A 118 -13.79 -35.51 -24.91
CA ASP A 118 -14.78 -34.46 -25.15
C ASP A 118 -14.37 -33.20 -24.37
N GLY A 119 -13.90 -32.22 -25.13
CA GLY A 119 -13.31 -30.99 -24.62
C GLY A 119 -14.28 -30.08 -23.88
N PHE A 120 -13.98 -29.83 -22.61
CA PHE A 120 -14.43 -28.63 -21.91
C PHE A 120 -13.22 -27.74 -21.61
N LYS A 121 -12.83 -26.91 -22.58
CA LYS A 121 -11.86 -25.83 -22.34
C LYS A 121 -12.54 -24.71 -21.56
N SER A 122 -12.29 -24.67 -20.25
CA SER A 122 -12.54 -23.50 -19.41
C SER A 122 -11.83 -22.28 -20.02
N PRO A 123 -12.50 -21.14 -20.23
CA PRO A 123 -11.91 -19.97 -20.89
C PRO A 123 -11.01 -19.12 -19.97
N PHE A 124 -10.46 -19.69 -18.89
CA PHE A 124 -9.65 -18.94 -17.91
C PHE A 124 -8.30 -19.59 -17.56
N GLU A 125 -7.77 -20.43 -18.45
CA GLU A 125 -6.36 -20.82 -18.39
C GLU A 125 -5.53 -19.86 -19.25
N THR A 126 -5.36 -18.64 -18.76
CA THR A 126 -4.22 -17.83 -19.17
C THR A 126 -3.01 -18.41 -18.45
N GLU A 127 -2.23 -19.23 -19.15
CA GLU A 127 -0.88 -19.60 -18.76
C GLU A 127 -0.09 -18.31 -18.46
N ASN A 128 0.10 -17.99 -17.18
CA ASN A 128 0.97 -16.90 -16.76
C ASN A 128 2.43 -17.29 -17.02
N SER A 129 2.88 -17.18 -18.27
CA SER A 129 4.27 -17.32 -18.72
C SER A 129 5.20 -16.22 -18.19
N SER A 130 4.73 -15.34 -17.30
CA SER A 130 5.49 -14.18 -16.78
C SER A 130 6.13 -14.39 -15.41
N GLY A 131 5.91 -15.53 -14.73
CA GLY A 131 6.43 -15.77 -13.37
C GLY A 131 5.79 -14.91 -12.26
N VAL A 132 4.94 -13.96 -12.66
CA VAL A 132 4.24 -13.01 -11.80
C VAL A 132 2.91 -13.61 -11.34
N SER A 133 2.65 -13.55 -10.04
CA SER A 133 1.40 -14.00 -9.42
C SER A 133 0.48 -12.83 -9.08
N TYR A 134 -0.81 -13.13 -8.95
CA TYR A 134 -1.83 -12.14 -8.63
C TYR A 134 -2.55 -12.55 -7.36
N LEU A 135 -2.75 -11.59 -6.46
CA LEU A 135 -3.49 -11.77 -5.21
C LEU A 135 -4.63 -10.76 -5.16
N ASP A 136 -5.85 -11.24 -4.97
CA ASP A 136 -7.03 -10.38 -4.85
C ASP A 136 -7.40 -10.22 -3.37
N LEU A 137 -7.41 -8.98 -2.89
CA LEU A 137 -7.77 -8.62 -1.51
C LEU A 137 -8.84 -7.52 -1.48
N ARG A 138 -9.55 -7.29 -2.58
CA ARG A 138 -10.57 -6.22 -2.70
C ARG A 138 -11.73 -6.37 -1.71
N ASP A 139 -12.01 -7.58 -1.25
CA ASP A 139 -13.04 -7.91 -0.27
C ASP A 139 -12.50 -8.15 1.14
N VAL A 140 -11.18 -8.04 1.34
CA VAL A 140 -10.51 -8.40 2.59
C VAL A 140 -10.15 -7.18 3.42
N ALA A 141 -9.54 -6.17 2.79
CA ALA A 141 -8.98 -5.03 3.50
C ALA A 141 -8.88 -3.80 2.59
N SER A 142 -8.94 -2.62 3.20
CA SER A 142 -8.74 -1.36 2.47
C SER A 142 -7.30 -1.23 1.95
N THR A 143 -7.12 -0.48 0.85
CA THR A 143 -5.79 -0.28 0.23
C THR A 143 -4.78 0.28 1.24
N TRP A 144 -5.21 1.22 2.07
CA TRP A 144 -4.37 1.77 3.15
C TRP A 144 -3.84 0.67 4.09
N ALA A 145 -4.68 -0.27 4.53
CA ALA A 145 -4.30 -1.26 5.53
C ALA A 145 -3.27 -2.23 4.95
N VAL A 146 -3.53 -2.68 3.72
CA VAL A 146 -2.60 -3.55 2.99
C VAL A 146 -1.28 -2.85 2.74
N ARG A 147 -1.30 -1.57 2.34
CA ARG A 147 -0.07 -0.77 2.15
C ARG A 147 0.70 -0.61 3.45
N ALA A 148 0.03 -0.41 4.59
CA ALA A 148 0.65 -0.32 5.91
C ALA A 148 1.33 -1.64 6.31
N VAL A 149 0.66 -2.79 6.10
CA VAL A 149 1.24 -4.11 6.33
C VAL A 149 2.48 -4.33 5.45
N LEU A 150 2.38 -4.02 4.16
CA LEU A 150 3.52 -4.12 3.23
C LEU A 150 4.69 -3.27 3.75
N ARG A 151 4.44 -1.99 4.02
CA ARG A 151 5.45 -1.06 4.55
C ARG A 151 6.17 -1.64 5.78
N TYR A 152 5.43 -2.20 6.73
CA TYR A 152 6.00 -2.84 7.92
C TYR A 152 6.90 -4.05 7.59
N VAL A 153 6.47 -4.96 6.70
CA VAL A 153 7.28 -6.15 6.35
C VAL A 153 8.51 -5.83 5.51
N TYR A 154 8.55 -4.66 4.86
CA TYR A 154 9.77 -4.08 4.26
C TYR A 154 10.65 -3.33 5.27
N GLY A 155 10.39 -3.45 6.56
CA GLY A 155 11.22 -2.84 7.61
C GLY A 155 11.00 -1.34 7.79
N GLN A 156 9.97 -0.76 7.16
CA GLN A 156 9.68 0.67 7.26
C GLN A 156 8.78 0.95 8.47
N SER A 157 8.93 2.14 9.06
CA SER A 157 7.98 2.63 10.07
C SER A 157 6.61 2.89 9.47
N VAL A 158 5.56 2.68 10.26
CA VAL A 158 4.17 2.86 9.84
C VAL A 158 3.49 3.82 10.80
N ASP A 159 3.07 4.97 10.28
CA ASP A 159 2.31 5.97 11.03
C ASP A 159 0.81 5.74 10.85
N VAL A 160 0.09 5.67 11.96
CA VAL A 160 -1.32 5.29 12.00
C VAL A 160 -2.07 6.19 12.96
N ALA A 161 -3.17 6.79 12.49
CA ALA A 161 -4.10 7.49 13.36
C ALA A 161 -4.72 6.51 14.36
N ALA A 162 -4.87 6.91 15.63
CA ALA A 162 -5.41 6.05 16.69
C ALA A 162 -6.75 5.38 16.32
N GLU A 163 -7.62 6.09 15.60
CA GLU A 163 -8.93 5.60 15.14
C GLU A 163 -8.83 4.39 14.19
N ARG A 164 -7.76 4.33 13.40
CA ARG A 164 -7.53 3.27 12.40
C ARG A 164 -6.68 2.12 12.93
N LEU A 165 -6.16 2.23 14.14
CA LEU A 165 -5.27 1.21 14.71
C LEU A 165 -5.95 -0.15 14.87
N SER A 166 -7.26 -0.15 15.19
CA SER A 166 -8.06 -1.37 15.27
C SER A 166 -8.17 -2.08 13.92
N GLU A 167 -8.48 -1.33 12.85
CA GLU A 167 -8.54 -1.84 11.46
C GLU A 167 -7.20 -2.47 11.07
N LEU A 168 -6.08 -1.79 11.34
CA LEU A 168 -4.76 -2.33 11.03
C LEU A 168 -4.44 -3.60 11.84
N CYS A 169 -4.86 -3.66 13.10
CA CYS A 169 -4.64 -4.82 13.95
C CYS A 169 -5.37 -6.06 13.43
N GLU A 170 -6.61 -5.90 12.95
CA GLU A 170 -7.40 -7.00 12.37
C GLU A 170 -6.76 -7.49 11.07
N VAL A 171 -6.39 -6.58 10.17
CA VAL A 171 -5.73 -6.93 8.91
C VAL A 171 -4.38 -7.61 9.16
N ALA A 172 -3.58 -7.12 10.12
CA ALA A 172 -2.31 -7.74 10.48
C ALA A 172 -2.51 -9.18 11.02
N LYS A 173 -3.55 -9.41 11.81
CA LYS A 173 -3.92 -10.74 12.31
C LYS A 173 -4.33 -11.68 11.17
N ASP A 174 -5.20 -11.22 10.27
CA ASP A 174 -5.71 -12.01 9.14
C ASP A 174 -4.60 -12.39 8.15
N MET A 175 -3.63 -11.49 7.96
CA MET A 175 -2.45 -11.73 7.13
C MET A 175 -1.34 -12.52 7.86
N GLN A 176 -1.54 -12.86 9.14
CA GLN A 176 -0.56 -13.49 10.02
C GLN A 176 0.76 -12.69 10.16
N CYS A 177 0.68 -11.36 10.08
CA CYS A 177 1.79 -10.44 10.35
C CYS A 177 1.96 -10.25 11.87
N ARG A 178 2.51 -11.26 12.53
CA ARG A 178 2.57 -11.34 14.01
C ARG A 178 3.32 -10.19 14.68
N GLY A 179 4.34 -9.64 14.02
CA GLY A 179 5.11 -8.51 14.54
C GLY A 179 4.22 -7.27 14.67
N LEU A 180 3.58 -6.90 13.56
CA LEU A 180 2.67 -5.77 13.48
C LEU A 180 1.44 -5.97 14.38
N GLU A 181 0.86 -7.17 14.39
CA GLU A 181 -0.27 -7.50 15.27
C GLU A 181 0.05 -7.24 16.74
N ARG A 182 1.26 -7.64 17.19
CA ARG A 182 1.70 -7.44 18.57
C ARG A 182 1.88 -5.95 18.89
N GLU A 183 2.50 -5.20 17.99
CA GLU A 183 2.68 -3.76 18.17
C GLU A 183 1.35 -3.00 18.20
N CYS A 184 0.43 -3.31 17.28
CA CYS A 184 -0.92 -2.75 17.28
C CYS A 184 -1.64 -3.04 18.60
N LYS A 185 -1.58 -4.29 19.10
CA LYS A 185 -2.19 -4.67 20.39
C LYS A 185 -1.59 -3.92 21.57
N GLN A 186 -0.26 -3.76 21.60
CA GLN A 186 0.41 -3.01 22.65
C GLN A 186 -0.05 -1.55 22.64
N LYS A 187 -0.05 -0.90 21.47
CA LYS A 187 -0.50 0.50 21.34
C LYS A 187 -1.97 0.67 21.68
N LEU A 188 -2.83 -0.27 21.29
CA LEU A 188 -4.25 -0.26 21.68
C LEU A 188 -4.44 -0.39 23.20
N PHE A 189 -3.57 -1.14 23.88
CA PHE A 189 -3.59 -1.24 25.33
C PHE A 189 -3.13 0.07 25.98
N ASP A 190 -2.02 0.65 25.50
CA ASP A 190 -1.47 1.90 26.02
C ASP A 190 -2.51 3.04 25.95
N LEU A 191 -3.21 3.18 24.82
CA LEU A 191 -4.29 4.15 24.64
C LEU A 191 -5.49 3.99 25.60
N ARG A 192 -5.72 2.78 26.12
CA ARG A 192 -6.81 2.52 27.09
C ARG A 192 -6.41 2.81 28.53
N THR A 193 -5.11 2.86 28.79
CA THR A 193 -4.55 3.11 30.13
C THR A 193 -4.19 4.58 30.38
N GLU A 194 -4.24 5.42 29.34
CA GLU A 194 -4.17 6.89 29.41
C GLU A 194 -5.52 7.51 29.79
#